data_AF-A0A2H3CIE0-F1
#
_entry.id   AF-A0A2H3CIE0-F1
#
_cell.length_a   1.000
_cell.length_b   1.000
_cell.length_c   1.000
_cell.angle_alpha   90.00
_cell.angle_beta   90.00
_cell.angle_gamma   90.00
#
_symmetry.space_group_name_H-M   'P 1'
#
loop_
_entity.id
_entity.type
_entity.pdbx_description
1 polymer ?
#
loop_
_entity_poly.entity_id
_entity_poly.type
_entity_poly.pdbx_seq_one_letter_code
_entity_poly.pdbx_strand_id
1 'polypeptide(L)' 'LNNCRSHQSYHTALSRTVTAAGTLIHITFNRHKKIQGGCSGFLRQEFRELELLDDITTQQYHGLMPITVTGNTRYALI' A
#
# COMPACT_ATOMS: atom_id res chain seq x y z
N LEU A 1 13.35 15.80 1.80
CA LEU A 1 11.93 15.50 1.44
C LEU A 1 11.10 16.72 0.97
N ASN A 2 11.69 17.89 0.69
CA ASN A 2 10.94 19.11 0.32
C ASN A 2 10.16 18.98 -1.01
N ASN A 3 10.66 18.17 -1.94
CA ASN A 3 10.04 17.99 -3.25
C ASN A 3 8.89 16.97 -3.26
N CYS A 4 8.61 16.32 -2.13
CA CYS A 4 7.51 15.37 -2.00
C CYS A 4 6.18 16.13 -1.95
N ARG A 5 5.38 16.04 -3.03
CA ARG A 5 4.14 16.81 -3.19
C ARG A 5 2.92 16.13 -2.55
N SER A 6 2.90 14.80 -2.47
CA SER A 6 1.77 13.98 -1.99
C SER A 6 2.17 12.99 -0.89
N HIS A 7 1.19 12.42 -0.19
CA HIS A 7 1.40 11.33 0.78
C HIS A 7 2.19 10.15 0.18
N GLN A 8 1.82 9.71 -1.03
CA GLN A 8 2.51 8.64 -1.75
C GLN A 8 3.98 8.96 -2.02
N SER A 9 4.31 10.20 -2.40
CA SER A 9 5.70 10.58 -2.65
C SER A 9 6.57 10.56 -1.39
N TYR A 10 6.00 10.74 -0.20
CA TYR A 10 6.70 10.52 1.07
C TYR A 10 6.88 9.03 1.34
N HIS A 11 5.80 8.24 1.19
CA HIS A 11 5.85 6.80 1.38
C HIS A 11 6.90 6.16 0.48
N THR A 12 6.86 6.38 -0.84
CA THR A 12 7.83 5.83 -1.79
C THR A 12 9.28 6.29 -1.54
N ALA A 13 9.49 7.53 -1.07
CA ALA A 13 10.84 8.00 -0.73
C ALA A 13 11.40 7.29 0.51
N LEU A 14 10.56 7.05 1.52
CA LEU A 14 10.94 6.39 2.76
C LEU A 14 11.04 4.86 2.61
N SER A 15 10.14 4.21 1.87
CA SER A 15 10.17 2.75 1.65
C SER A 15 11.37 2.28 0.83
N ARG A 16 12.11 3.20 0.19
CA ARG A 16 13.35 2.86 -0.53
C ARG A 16 14.59 2.85 0.37
N THR A 17 14.46 3.21 1.65
CA THR A 17 15.58 3.17 2.57
C THR A 17 15.67 1.79 3.23
N VAL A 18 16.90 1.35 3.52
CA VAL A 18 17.14 -0.02 3.97
C VAL A 18 16.83 -0.19 5.47
N THR A 19 17.13 0.83 6.28
CA THR A 19 16.82 0.84 7.72
C THR A 19 16.54 2.26 8.20
N ALA A 20 15.74 2.40 9.26
CA ALA A 20 15.48 3.69 9.89
C ALA A 20 16.78 4.35 10.41
N ALA A 21 17.68 3.55 11.01
CA ALA A 21 18.97 4.02 11.52
C ALA A 21 19.92 4.50 10.41
N GLY A 22 19.87 3.88 9.22
CA GLY A 22 20.64 4.29 8.06
C GLY A 22 20.02 5.42 7.24
N THR A 23 18.85 5.95 7.65
CA THR A 23 18.12 6.96 6.88
C THR A 23 18.42 8.35 7.41
N LEU A 24 19.23 9.11 6.68
CA LEU A 24 19.42 10.54 6.94
C LEU A 24 18.29 11.35 6.32
N ILE A 25 17.48 11.95 7.18
CA ILE A 25 16.35 12.77 6.79
C ILE A 25 16.76 14.23 6.80
N HIS A 26 17.25 14.71 5.67
CA HIS A 26 17.50 16.13 5.47
C HIS A 26 16.19 16.79 4.99
N ILE A 27 15.62 17.71 5.81
CA ILE A 27 14.63 18.78 5.52
C ILE A 27 13.49 18.89 6.55
N THR A 28 13.14 20.16 6.86
CA THR A 28 11.95 20.61 7.60
C THR A 28 10.64 20.00 7.05
N PHE A 29 9.97 19.20 7.87
CA PHE A 29 8.72 18.54 7.49
C PHE A 29 7.51 19.44 7.68
N ASN A 30 6.70 19.59 6.62
CA ASN A 30 5.28 19.92 6.78
C ASN A 30 4.50 18.66 7.25
N ARG A 31 4.72 18.28 8.51
CA ARG A 31 4.21 17.05 9.14
C ARG A 31 2.69 16.94 9.09
N HIS A 32 2.01 18.06 9.34
CA HIS A 32 0.58 18.10 9.62
C HIS A 32 -0.33 17.74 8.44
N LYS A 33 0.04 18.08 7.19
CA LYS A 33 -0.86 17.84 6.05
C LYS A 33 -0.49 16.65 5.18
N LYS A 34 0.80 16.33 5.05
CA LYS A 34 1.26 15.33 4.05
C LYS A 34 1.45 13.92 4.61
N ILE A 35 1.73 13.80 5.91
CA ILE A 35 1.90 12.52 6.61
C ILE A 35 0.70 12.25 7.51
N GLN A 36 0.27 13.26 8.28
CA GLN A 36 -0.87 13.12 9.21
C GLN A 36 -2.24 13.43 8.59
N GLY A 37 -2.29 13.99 7.37
CA GLY A 37 -3.54 14.38 6.70
C GLY A 37 -4.33 13.24 6.07
N GLY A 38 -3.84 12.00 6.20
CA GLY A 38 -4.48 10.81 5.64
C GLY A 38 -4.22 10.57 4.15
N CYS A 39 -4.46 9.33 3.73
CA CYS A 39 -4.42 8.91 2.32
C CYS A 39 -5.67 9.40 1.57
N SER A 40 -5.54 9.68 0.27
CA SER A 40 -6.70 9.96 -0.60
C SER A 40 -7.67 8.77 -0.61
N GLY A 41 -8.95 9.03 -0.88
CA GLY A 41 -9.97 7.98 -0.98
C GLY A 41 -9.61 6.92 -2.03
N PHE A 42 -9.12 7.35 -3.19
CA PHE A 42 -8.61 6.47 -4.25
C PHE A 42 -7.48 5.54 -3.75
N LEU A 43 -6.50 6.08 -3.03
CA LEU A 43 -5.38 5.28 -2.54
C LEU A 43 -5.81 4.28 -1.45
N ARG A 44 -6.79 4.66 -0.60
CA ARG A 44 -7.39 3.74 0.37
C ARG A 44 -8.13 2.60 -0.33
N GLN A 45 -8.83 2.89 -1.43
CA GLN A 45 -9.50 1.86 -2.22
C GLN A 45 -8.48 0.89 -2.81
N GLU A 46 -7.41 1.40 -3.43
CA GLU A 46 -6.36 0.53 -3.97
C GLU A 46 -5.75 -0.39 -2.91
N PHE A 47 -5.42 0.13 -1.73
CA PHE A 47 -4.88 -0.70 -0.64
C PHE A 47 -5.87 -1.77 -0.18
N ARG A 48 -7.16 -1.43 -0.05
CA ARG A 48 -8.20 -2.40 0.30
C ARG A 48 -8.35 -3.49 -0.77
N GLU A 49 -8.26 -3.13 -2.04
CA GLU A 49 -8.33 -4.11 -3.14
C GLU A 49 -7.11 -5.03 -3.17
N LEU A 50 -5.93 -4.53 -2.81
CA LEU A 50 -4.71 -5.32 -2.67
C LEU A 50 -4.80 -6.28 -1.48
N GLU A 51 -5.29 -5.83 -0.33
CA GLU A 51 -5.50 -6.65 0.87
C GLU A 51 -6.51 -7.77 0.60
N LEU A 52 -7.63 -7.47 -0.06
CA LEU A 52 -8.60 -8.47 -0.49
C LEU A 52 -7.97 -9.51 -1.43
N LEU A 53 -7.12 -9.08 -2.36
CA LEU A 53 -6.42 -10.00 -3.26
C LEU A 53 -5.45 -10.90 -2.49
N ASP A 54 -4.70 -10.36 -1.54
CA ASP A 54 -3.78 -11.12 -0.70
C ASP A 54 -4.52 -12.19 0.12
N ASP A 55 -5.66 -11.82 0.72
CA ASP A 55 -6.55 -12.74 1.43
C ASP A 55 -7.04 -13.87 0.54
N ILE A 56 -7.52 -13.55 -0.67
CA ILE A 56 -7.96 -14.55 -1.63
C ILE A 56 -6.81 -15.49 -2.00
N THR A 57 -5.61 -14.95 -2.30
CA THR A 57 -4.45 -15.78 -2.63
C THR A 57 -4.00 -16.67 -1.47
N THR A 58 -4.11 -16.18 -0.24
CA THR A 58 -3.82 -16.94 0.98
C THR A 58 -4.83 -18.08 1.16
N GLN A 59 -6.13 -17.82 0.97
CA GLN A 59 -7.15 -18.87 1.04
C GLN A 59 -7.01 -19.92 -0.07
N GLN A 60 -6.63 -19.50 -1.29
CA GLN A 60 -6.31 -20.42 -2.38
C GLN A 60 -5.12 -21.32 -2.02
N TYR A 61 -4.04 -20.74 -1.49
CA TYR A 61 -2.86 -21.47 -1.05
C TYR A 61 -3.20 -22.52 0.01
N HIS A 62 -4.09 -22.19 0.95
CA HIS A 62 -4.56 -23.12 1.98
C HIS A 62 -5.65 -24.10 1.51
N GLY A 63 -6.11 -24.00 0.25
CA GLY A 63 -7.19 -24.85 -0.28
C GLY A 63 -8.55 -24.61 0.39
N LEU A 64 -8.76 -23.44 0.99
CA LEU A 64 -10.00 -23.07 1.69
C LEU A 64 -11.05 -22.44 0.75
N MET A 65 -10.67 -22.18 -0.50
CA MET A 65 -11.54 -21.59 -1.51
C MET A 65 -12.49 -22.65 -2.10
N PRO A 66 -13.79 -22.33 -2.27
CA PRO A 66 -14.71 -23.21 -2.99
C PRO A 66 -14.23 -23.46 -4.42
N ILE A 67 -14.38 -24.71 -4.90
CA ILE A 67 -14.01 -25.13 -6.28
C ILE A 67 -14.71 -24.29 -7.36
N THR A 68 -15.84 -23.66 -7.03
CA THR A 68 -16.60 -22.78 -7.92
C THR A 68 -15.92 -21.43 -8.18
N VAL A 69 -14.94 -21.02 -7.36
CA VAL A 69 -14.24 -19.74 -7.50
C VAL A 69 -12.93 -19.98 -8.24
N THR A 70 -12.96 -19.80 -9.57
CA THR A 70 -11.82 -20.05 -10.47
C THR A 70 -11.41 -18.79 -11.22
N GLY A 71 -10.13 -18.44 -11.17
CA GLY A 71 -9.62 -17.28 -11.88
C GLY A 71 -8.21 -16.91 -11.42
N ASN A 72 -7.39 -16.38 -12.33
CA ASN A 72 -6.03 -15.94 -12.02
C ASN A 72 -5.95 -14.41 -11.80
N THR A 73 -7.07 -13.69 -11.93
CA THR A 73 -7.15 -12.24 -11.81
C THR A 73 -8.31 -11.86 -10.89
N ARG A 74 -8.22 -10.69 -10.22
CA ARG A 74 -9.32 -10.18 -9.39
C ARG A 74 -10.65 -10.14 -10.11
N TYR A 75 -10.65 -9.66 -11.35
CA TYR A 75 -11.86 -9.57 -12.17
C TYR A 75 -12.50 -10.94 -12.45
N ALA A 76 -11.71 -12.01 -12.43
CA ALA A 76 -12.23 -13.36 -12.58
C ALA A 76 -12.72 -13.97 -11.26
N LEU A 77 -12.33 -13.38 -10.12
CA LEU A 77 -12.61 -13.90 -8.76
C LEU A 77 -13.71 -13.11 -8.03
N ILE A 78 -14.08 -11.92 -8.51
CA ILE A 78 -15.07 -10.98 -7.97
C ILE A 78 -16.12 -10.70 -9.03
#